data_AF-A0A961L7W5-F1
#
_entry.id   AF-A0A961L7W5-F1
#
_cell.length_a   1.000
_cell.length_b   1.000
_cell.length_c   1.000
_cell.angle_alpha   90.00
_cell.angle_beta   90.00
_cell.angle_gamma   90.00
#
_symmetry.space_group_name_H-M   'P 1'
#
loop_
_entity.id
_entity.type
_entity.pdbx_description
1 polymer ?
#
loop_
_entity_poly.entity_id
_entity_poly.type
_entity_poly.pdbx_seq_one_letter_code
_entity_poly.pdbx_strand_id
1 'polypeptide(L)' 'MSLGLDPAELLARARSDLRMGAAVVLLSGEEAALVLAAETATAARLADLRALGGVDLALTARR' A
#
# COMPACT_ATOMS: atom_id res chain seq x y z
N MET A 1 -7.21 8.69 -21.88
CA MET A 1 -6.25 9.69 -21.35
C MET A 1 -4.90 9.36 -21.95
N SER A 2 -4.22 10.30 -22.62
CA SER A 2 -3.02 9.96 -23.40
C SER A 2 -1.72 9.82 -22.58
N LEU A 3 -1.73 10.25 -21.31
CA LEU A 3 -0.55 10.28 -20.43
C LEU A 3 -0.78 9.66 -19.04
N GLY A 4 -2.02 9.29 -18.72
CA GLY A 4 -2.34 8.62 -17.46
C GLY A 4 -2.12 7.12 -17.61
N LEU A 5 -1.61 6.48 -16.55
CA LEU A 5 -1.52 5.02 -16.50
C LEU A 5 -2.92 4.42 -16.59
N ASP A 6 -3.06 3.36 -17.37
CA ASP A 6 -4.26 2.55 -17.35
C ASP A 6 -4.36 1.71 -16.05
N PRO A 7 -5.51 1.07 -15.77
CA PRO A 7 -5.66 0.27 -14.56
C PRO A 7 -4.67 -0.90 -14.42
N ALA A 8 -4.25 -1.52 -15.52
CA ALA A 8 -3.29 -2.62 -15.50
C ALA A 8 -1.87 -2.10 -15.20
N GLU A 9 -1.51 -0.95 -15.76
CA GLU A 9 -0.26 -0.24 -15.50
C GLU A 9 -0.18 0.27 -14.06
N LEU A 10 -1.27 0.83 -13.53
CA LEU A 10 -1.38 1.22 -12.11
C LEU A 10 -1.19 0.02 -11.20
N LEU A 11 -1.83 -1.12 -11.50
CA LEU A 11 -1.66 -2.34 -10.74
C LEU A 11 -0.22 -2.87 -10.80
N ALA A 12 0.38 -2.87 -11.99
CA ALA A 12 1.77 -3.28 -12.17
C ALA A 12 2.71 -2.37 -11.37
N ARG A 13 2.47 -1.06 -11.40
CA ARG A 13 3.24 -0.07 -10.63
C ARG A 13 3.10 -0.28 -9.13
N ALA A 14 1.89 -0.39 -8.61
CA ALA A 14 1.64 -0.60 -7.19
C ALA A 14 2.32 -1.88 -6.68
N ARG A 15 2.28 -2.98 -7.45
CA ARG A 15 2.98 -4.23 -7.11
C ARG A 15 4.50 -4.07 -7.13
N SER A 16 5.05 -3.27 -8.04
CA SER A 16 6.48 -2.97 -8.09
C SER A 16 6.92 -2.16 -6.88
N ASP A 17 6.18 -1.11 -6.55
CA ASP A 17 6.45 -0.22 -5.42
C ASP A 17 6.42 -1.00 -4.09
N LEU A 18 5.39 -1.84 -3.87
CA LEU A 18 5.30 -2.70 -2.68
C LEU A 18 6.48 -3.67 -2.55
N ARG A 19 6.97 -4.24 -3.66
CA ARG A 19 8.16 -5.13 -3.65
C ARG A 19 9.44 -4.39 -3.30
N MET A 20 9.54 -3.10 -3.65
CA MET A 20 10.64 -2.21 -3.23
C MET A 20 10.43 -1.65 -1.81
N GLY A 21 9.34 -2.04 -1.14
CA GLY A 21 8.96 -1.60 0.19
C GLY A 21 8.32 -0.22 0.25
N ALA A 22 8.08 0.44 -0.88
CA ALA A 22 7.34 1.70 -0.89
C ALA A 22 5.88 1.47 -0.47
N ALA A 23 5.31 2.45 0.24
CA ALA A 23 3.89 2.45 0.54
C ALA A 23 3.09 2.90 -0.69
N VAL A 24 1.88 2.37 -0.83
CA VAL A 24 0.94 2.75 -1.91
C VAL A 24 -0.39 3.18 -1.29
N VAL A 25 -1.13 4.02 -2.00
CA VAL A 25 -2.50 4.38 -1.61
C VAL A 25 -3.48 3.54 -2.42
N LEU A 26 -4.36 2.82 -1.73
CA LEU A 26 -5.52 2.16 -2.34
C LEU A 26 -6.75 3.04 -2.16
N LEU A 27 -7.53 3.19 -3.21
CA LEU A 27 -8.78 3.96 -3.22
C LEU A 27 -9.96 3.01 -3.43
N SER A 28 -11.03 3.23 -2.68
CA SER A 28 -12.31 2.51 -2.81
C SER A 28 -13.46 3.50 -2.65
N GLY A 29 -13.96 4.04 -3.77
CA GLY A 29 -14.93 5.13 -3.74
C GLY A 29 -14.34 6.37 -3.08
N GLU A 30 -14.95 6.85 -1.99
CA GLU A 30 -14.47 7.98 -1.20
C GLU A 30 -13.45 7.57 -0.11
N GLU A 31 -13.23 6.28 0.07
CA GLU A 31 -12.31 5.75 1.08
C GLU A 31 -10.90 5.57 0.52
N ALA A 32 -9.89 5.73 1.38
CA ALA A 32 -8.50 5.54 1.06
C ALA A 32 -7.75 4.80 2.18
N ALA A 33 -6.78 3.97 1.80
CA ALA A 33 -5.88 3.31 2.73
C ALA A 33 -4.43 3.48 2.28
N LEU A 34 -3.55 3.89 3.19
CA LEU A 34 -2.11 3.86 2.98
C LEU A 34 -1.60 2.46 3.37
N VAL A 35 -1.03 1.74 2.42
CA VAL A 35 -0.67 0.33 2.56
C VAL A 35 0.83 0.14 2.39
N LEU A 36 1.42 -0.60 3.32
CA LEU A 36 2.80 -1.07 3.28
C LEU A 36 2.80 -2.61 3.27
N ALA A 37 3.72 -3.23 2.52
CA ALA A 37 3.89 -4.67 2.55
C ALA A 37 4.52 -5.11 3.88
N ALA A 38 3.90 -6.08 4.55
CA ALA A 38 4.38 -6.60 5.84
C ALA A 38 5.77 -7.24 5.73
N GLU A 39 6.10 -7.89 4.61
CA GLU A 39 7.40 -8.55 4.40
C GLU A 39 8.58 -7.57 4.33
N THR A 40 8.32 -6.30 4.00
CA THR A 40 9.35 -5.25 3.84
C THR A 40 9.19 -4.11 4.86
N ALA A 41 8.28 -4.26 5.82
CA ALA A 41 8.04 -3.27 6.85
C ALA A 41 9.24 -3.16 7.80
N THR A 42 9.65 -1.93 8.11
CA THR A 42 10.67 -1.63 9.12
C THR A 42 10.02 -0.98 10.34
N ALA A 43 10.68 -1.06 11.49
CA ALA A 43 10.20 -0.44 12.73
C ALA A 43 9.93 1.07 12.55
N ALA A 44 10.81 1.77 11.83
CA ALA A 44 10.66 3.20 11.55
C ALA A 44 9.40 3.48 10.72
N ARG A 45 9.21 2.77 9.61
CA ARG A 45 8.03 2.98 8.74
C ARG A 45 6.72 2.63 9.43
N LEU A 46 6.73 1.59 10.27
CA LEU A 46 5.54 1.24 11.06
C LEU A 46 5.24 2.31 12.12
N ALA A 47 6.26 2.91 12.73
CA ALA A 47 6.08 4.03 13.65
C ALA A 47 5.48 5.24 12.93
N ASP A 48 5.96 5.56 11.73
CA ASP A 48 5.42 6.64 10.91
C ASP A 48 3.94 6.40 10.55
N LEU A 49 3.56 5.17 10.17
CA LEU A 49 2.16 4.81 9.90
C LEU A 49 1.27 4.97 11.14
N ARG A 50 1.74 4.49 12.30
CA ARG A 50 1.01 4.63 13.57
C ARG A 50 0.84 6.09 14.02
N ALA A 51 1.76 6.96 13.63
CA ALA A 51 1.65 8.40 13.90
C ALA A 51 0.56 9.07 13.05
N LEU A 52 0.21 8.50 11.89
CA LEU A 52 -0.88 9.00 11.04
C LEU A 52 -2.26 8.53 11.52
N GLY A 53 -2.36 7.40 12.21
CA GLY A 53 -3.62 6.88 12.74
C GLY A 53 -3.57 5.40 13.14
N GLY A 54 -4.75 4.82 13.33
CA GLY A 54 -4.91 3.38 13.57
C GLY A 54 -4.36 2.56 12.41
N VAL A 55 -3.69 1.44 12.74
CA VAL A 55 -3.09 0.54 11.74
C VAL A 55 -3.67 -0.85 11.92
N ASP A 56 -4.17 -1.41 10.83
CA ASP A 56 -4.65 -2.78 10.75
C ASP A 56 -3.62 -3.69 10.07
N LEU A 57 -3.56 -4.94 10.51
CA LEU A 57 -2.79 -5.99 9.84
C LEU A 57 -3.74 -6.88 9.02
N ALA A 58 -3.68 -6.74 7.70
CA ALA A 58 -4.46 -7.58 6.80
C ALA A 58 -3.85 -8.99 6.69
N LEU A 59 -4.58 -9.99 7.17
CA LEU A 59 -4.18 -11.40 7.11
C LEU A 59 -5.13 -12.21 6.23
N THR A 60 -4.57 -13.23 5.57
CA THR A 60 -5.34 -14.27 4.88
C THR A 60 -5.70 -15.38 5.87
N ALA A 61 -6.76 -16.15 5.63
CA ALA A 61 -7.20 -17.24 6.52
C ALA A 61 -6.14 -18.32 6.88
N ARG A 62 -5.03 -18.41 6.15
CA ARG A 62 -3.92 -19.37 6.40
C ARG A 62 -2.70 -18.74 7.09
N ARG A 63 -2.83 -17.53 7.62
CA ARG A 63 -1.82 -16.82 8.41
C ARG A 63 -2.47 -16.34 9.70
#